data_AF-A0A8E2DHG6-F1
#
_entry.id   AF-A0A8E2DHG6-F1
#
_cell.length_a   1.000
_cell.length_b   1.000
_cell.length_c   1.000
_cell.angle_alpha   90.00
_cell.angle_beta   90.00
_cell.angle_gamma   90.00
#
_symmetry.space_group_name_H-M   'P 1'
#
loop_
_entity.id
_entity.type
_entity.pdbx_description
1 polymer ?
#
loop_
_entity_poly.entity_id
_entity_poly.type
_entity_poly.pdbx_seq_one_letter_code
_entity_poly.pdbx_strand_id
1 'polypeptide(L)'
;MDHLRKSSSSIRETEDDIKAAHATLEELETILLDQLDELDPALLRCIPSHDDFGPQNVFLDSDGRICGLIDWEFHSVRPAILAVNYPNWLRTYVNHNAPDDSDNQFTFFNMEDPAVAESLRIEYEQVVHDMEPDYLRALKEGSVFRSAEK
;
A
#
# COMPACT_ATOMS: atom_id res chain seq x y z
N MET A 1 23.05 -6.33 28.73
CA MET A 1 23.06 -6.97 27.41
C MET A 1 22.62 -5.89 26.42
N ASP A 2 23.60 -5.13 25.94
CA ASP A 2 23.41 -4.08 24.93
C ASP A 2 23.45 -4.74 23.55
N HIS A 3 22.29 -4.84 22.90
CA HIS A 3 22.22 -5.33 21.52
C HIS A 3 22.55 -4.19 20.56
N LEU A 4 23.80 -4.19 20.10
CA LEU A 4 24.26 -3.81 18.75
C LEU A 4 23.42 -2.75 18.02
N ARG A 5 23.43 -1.52 18.53
CA ARG A 5 23.31 -0.36 17.64
C ARG A 5 24.62 -0.29 16.86
N LYS A 6 24.65 -0.80 15.63
CA LYS A 6 25.74 -0.48 14.70
C LYS A 6 25.69 1.03 14.45
N SER A 7 26.37 1.78 15.31
CA SER A 7 26.72 3.16 15.05
C SER A 7 27.68 3.12 13.85
N SER A 8 27.15 3.46 12.67
CA SER A 8 27.98 3.67 11.48
C SER A 8 28.73 4.98 11.66
N SER A 9 29.78 4.96 12.48
CA SER A 9 30.71 6.07 12.59
C SER A 9 31.63 6.02 11.36
N SER A 10 31.43 6.97 10.44
CA SER A 10 32.06 7.12 9.12
C SER A 10 31.28 6.50 7.96
N ILE A 11 30.25 7.23 7.50
CA ILE A 11 30.04 7.32 6.05
C ILE A 11 31.32 7.95 5.53
N ARG A 12 32.13 7.15 4.83
CA ARG A 12 33.38 7.61 4.25
C ARG A 12 33.01 8.44 3.01
N GLU A 13 33.34 9.73 3.06
CA GLU A 13 33.13 10.68 1.95
C GLU A 13 34.38 10.74 1.06
N THR A 14 35.02 9.60 0.76
CA THR A 14 36.07 9.62 -0.25
C THR A 14 35.42 9.65 -1.63
N GLU A 15 36.09 10.26 -2.60
CA GLU A 15 35.60 10.32 -3.98
C GLU A 15 35.37 8.90 -4.55
N ASP A 16 36.16 7.92 -4.09
CA ASP A 16 36.01 6.51 -4.47
C ASP A 16 34.77 5.86 -3.84
N ASP A 17 34.40 6.21 -2.60
CA ASP A 17 33.17 5.74 -1.97
C ASP A 17 31.92 6.31 -2.69
N ILE A 18 31.96 7.59 -3.09
CA ILE A 18 30.89 8.22 -3.87
C ILE A 18 30.75 7.53 -5.25
N LYS A 19 31.88 7.28 -5.94
CA LYS A 19 31.88 6.57 -7.22
C LYS A 19 31.31 5.16 -7.10
N ALA A 20 31.71 4.42 -6.06
CA ALA A 20 31.18 3.08 -5.82
C ALA A 20 29.68 3.11 -5.51
N ALA A 21 29.21 4.09 -4.73
CA ALA A 21 27.78 4.26 -4.44
C ALA A 21 26.98 4.58 -5.71
N HIS A 22 27.46 5.49 -6.56
CA HIS A 22 26.80 5.80 -7.84
C HIS A 22 26.74 4.59 -8.76
N ALA A 23 27.85 3.85 -8.93
CA ALA A 23 27.84 2.64 -9.75
C ALA A 23 26.84 1.59 -9.23
N THR A 24 26.73 1.46 -7.90
CA THR A 24 25.73 0.57 -7.27
C THR A 24 24.29 1.04 -7.55
N LEU A 25 24.05 2.35 -7.50
CA LEU A 25 22.72 2.91 -7.79
C LEU A 25 22.34 2.75 -9.26
N GLU A 26 23.27 2.92 -10.20
CA GLU A 26 23.05 2.69 -11.64
C GLU A 26 22.74 1.21 -11.95
N GLU A 27 23.46 0.29 -11.30
CA GLU A 27 23.19 -1.15 -11.41
C GLU A 27 21.79 -1.48 -10.87
N LEU A 28 21.44 -0.91 -9.70
CA LEU A 28 20.11 -1.09 -9.12
C LEU A 28 19.01 -0.51 -10.01
N GLU A 29 19.20 0.69 -10.56
CA GLU A 29 18.27 1.33 -11.48
C GLU A 29 18.04 0.44 -12.72
N THR A 30 19.10 -0.12 -13.29
CA THR A 30 19.00 -1.04 -14.43
C THR A 30 18.16 -2.27 -14.09
N ILE A 31 18.45 -2.92 -12.96
CA ILE A 31 17.69 -4.10 -12.50
C ILE A 31 16.22 -3.75 -12.27
N LEU A 32 15.94 -2.58 -11.68
CA LEU A 32 14.58 -2.13 -11.42
C LEU A 32 13.83 -1.84 -12.72
N LEU A 33 14.46 -1.19 -13.70
CA LEU A 33 13.84 -0.91 -15.00
C LEU A 33 13.51 -2.21 -15.75
N ASP A 34 14.42 -3.19 -15.75
CA ASP A 34 14.17 -4.50 -16.36
C ASP A 34 12.97 -5.20 -15.70
N GLN A 35 12.84 -5.13 -14.38
CA GLN A 35 11.69 -5.70 -13.66
C GLN A 35 10.40 -4.92 -13.90
N LEU A 36 10.46 -3.60 -14.07
CA LEU A 36 9.29 -2.78 -14.37
C LEU A 36 8.78 -3.03 -15.79
N ASP A 37 9.67 -3.29 -16.76
CA ASP A 37 9.30 -3.62 -18.15
C ASP A 37 8.52 -4.94 -18.26
N GLU A 38 8.67 -5.85 -17.30
CA GLU A 38 7.90 -7.09 -17.22
C GLU A 38 6.46 -6.86 -16.71
N LEU A 39 6.17 -5.73 -16.07
CA LEU A 39 4.86 -5.43 -15.52
C LEU A 39 3.90 -4.88 -16.58
N ASP A 40 2.63 -5.26 -16.48
CA ASP A 40 1.59 -4.73 -17.36
C ASP A 40 1.46 -3.19 -17.16
N PRO A 41 1.53 -2.38 -18.24
CA PRO A 41 1.35 -0.94 -18.17
C PRO A 41 0.09 -0.46 -17.43
N ALA A 42 -0.99 -1.27 -17.43
CA ALA A 42 -2.21 -0.97 -16.68
C ALA A 42 -1.96 -0.91 -15.16
N LEU A 43 -1.03 -1.72 -14.65
CA LEU A 43 -0.63 -1.77 -13.24
C LEU A 43 0.31 -0.61 -12.86
N LEU A 44 1.06 -0.12 -13.84
CA LEU A 44 1.97 1.02 -13.70
C LEU A 44 1.28 2.37 -13.90
N ARG A 45 0.01 2.38 -14.35
CA ARG A 45 -0.80 3.60 -14.49
C ARG A 45 -0.88 4.32 -13.15
N CYS A 46 -0.39 5.55 -13.10
CA CYS A 46 -0.52 6.40 -11.92
C CYS A 46 -1.98 6.79 -11.67
N ILE A 47 -2.46 6.55 -10.45
CA ILE A 47 -3.79 6.91 -9.98
C ILE A 47 -3.70 7.73 -8.69
N PRO A 48 -4.67 8.61 -8.41
CA PRO A 48 -4.76 9.26 -7.11
C PRO A 48 -5.11 8.24 -6.02
N SER A 49 -4.33 8.24 -4.95
CA SER A 49 -4.63 7.57 -3.69
C SER A 49 -4.99 8.61 -2.64
N HIS A 50 -6.03 8.34 -1.85
CA HIS A 50 -6.43 9.23 -0.76
C HIS A 50 -5.49 9.12 0.46
N ASP A 51 -4.91 7.93 0.66
CA ASP A 51 -4.03 7.52 1.77
C ASP A 51 -4.60 7.66 3.20
N ASP A 52 -5.67 8.41 3.40
CA ASP A 52 -6.52 8.42 4.61
C ASP A 52 -7.99 8.11 4.29
N PHE A 53 -8.23 7.04 3.52
CA PHE A 53 -9.59 6.68 3.12
C PHE A 53 -10.34 6.01 4.29
N GLY A 54 -11.32 6.73 4.87
CA GLY A 54 -12.18 6.24 5.93
C GLY A 54 -13.62 6.75 5.81
N PRO A 55 -14.60 6.12 6.49
CA PRO A 55 -16.01 6.52 6.43
C PRO A 55 -16.26 7.99 6.79
N GLN A 56 -15.43 8.58 7.66
CA GLN A 56 -15.50 9.98 8.06
C GLN A 56 -15.21 10.97 6.92
N ASN A 57 -14.50 10.52 5.87
CA ASN A 57 -14.11 11.34 4.72
C ASN A 57 -15.08 11.20 3.54
N VAL A 58 -16.12 10.35 3.64
CA VAL A 58 -17.08 10.08 2.57
C VAL A 58 -18.46 10.68 2.91
N PHE A 59 -18.98 11.54 2.03
CA PHE A 59 -20.36 12.03 2.14
C PHE A 59 -21.33 11.22 1.30
N LEU A 60 -22.51 10.99 1.87
CA LEU A 60 -23.63 10.33 1.23
C LEU A 60 -24.79 11.31 1.07
N ASP A 61 -25.54 11.21 -0.03
CA ASP A 61 -26.81 11.90 -0.20
C ASP A 61 -27.94 11.21 0.58
N SER A 62 -29.17 11.73 0.46
CA SER A 62 -30.35 11.16 1.14
C SER A 62 -30.72 9.75 0.70
N ASP A 63 -30.22 9.30 -0.46
CA ASP A 63 -30.47 7.98 -1.02
C ASP A 63 -29.32 7.00 -0.70
N GLY A 64 -28.31 7.45 0.05
CA GLY A 64 -27.13 6.66 0.40
C GLY A 64 -26.09 6.56 -0.71
N ARG A 65 -26.13 7.41 -1.74
CA ARG A 65 -25.11 7.46 -2.79
C ARG A 65 -23.95 8.37 -2.39
N ILE A 66 -22.73 7.97 -2.74
CA ILE A 66 -21.53 8.79 -2.54
C ILE A 66 -21.68 10.10 -3.31
N CYS A 67 -21.63 11.22 -2.61
CA CYS A 67 -21.77 12.57 -3.18
C CYS A 67 -20.55 13.46 -2.94
N GLY A 68 -19.59 13.03 -2.12
CA GLY A 68 -18.35 13.76 -1.89
C GLY A 68 -17.27 12.93 -1.20
N LEU A 69 -16.02 13.28 -1.48
CA LEU A 69 -14.82 12.80 -0.78
C LEU A 69 -14.01 14.03 -0.36
N ILE A 70 -13.73 14.14 0.94
CA ILE A 70 -13.04 15.28 1.55
C ILE A 70 -11.71 14.84 2.17
N ASP A 71 -10.95 15.80 2.68
CA ASP A 71 -9.74 15.54 3.47
C ASP A 71 -8.59 14.87 2.68
N TRP A 72 -8.27 15.48 1.54
CA TRP A 72 -7.21 15.03 0.65
C TRP A 72 -5.80 15.41 1.14
N GLU A 73 -5.58 15.78 2.40
CA GLU A 73 -4.27 16.32 2.81
C GLU A 73 -3.12 15.31 2.71
N PHE A 74 -3.43 14.01 2.77
CA PHE A 74 -2.46 12.92 2.63
C PHE A 74 -2.40 12.30 1.23
N HIS A 75 -3.14 12.85 0.27
CA HIS A 75 -3.23 12.24 -1.06
C HIS A 75 -1.88 12.11 -1.75
N SER A 76 -1.74 11.05 -2.54
CA SER A 76 -0.58 10.84 -3.38
C SER A 76 -0.98 10.37 -4.77
N VAL A 77 -0.05 10.45 -5.72
CA VAL A 77 -0.21 9.85 -7.05
C VAL A 77 0.79 8.73 -7.15
N ARG A 78 0.29 7.50 -7.27
CA ARG A 78 1.12 6.28 -7.26
C ARG A 78 0.66 5.33 -8.37
N PRO A 79 1.55 4.46 -8.87
CA PRO A 79 1.15 3.34 -9.72
C PRO A 79 -0.02 2.56 -9.10
N ALA A 80 -0.96 2.11 -9.91
CA ALA A 80 -2.13 1.36 -9.45
C ALA A 80 -1.76 0.16 -8.57
N ILE A 81 -0.66 -0.53 -8.92
CA ILE A 81 -0.11 -1.66 -8.15
C ILE A 81 0.26 -1.28 -6.70
N LEU A 82 0.61 -0.02 -6.43
CA LEU A 82 0.90 0.50 -5.09
C LEU A 82 -0.32 1.19 -4.44
N ALA A 83 -1.16 1.86 -5.22
CA ALA A 83 -2.29 2.64 -4.71
C ALA A 83 -3.52 1.79 -4.34
N VAL A 84 -3.80 0.72 -5.10
CA VAL A 84 -5.00 -0.09 -4.90
C VAL A 84 -4.88 -0.96 -3.65
N ASN A 85 -5.87 -0.91 -2.75
CA ASN A 85 -5.88 -1.73 -1.54
C ASN A 85 -7.31 -2.08 -1.11
N TYR A 86 -7.46 -3.05 -0.22
CA TYR A 86 -8.75 -3.29 0.41
C TYR A 86 -9.11 -2.07 1.29
N PRO A 87 -10.40 -1.74 1.43
CA PRO A 87 -10.87 -0.81 2.45
C PRO A 87 -10.34 -1.18 3.84
N ASN A 88 -10.05 -0.18 4.68
CA ASN A 88 -9.36 -0.38 5.96
C ASN A 88 -10.02 -1.44 6.86
N TRP A 89 -11.36 -1.51 6.85
CA TRP A 89 -12.16 -2.47 7.62
C TRP A 89 -12.08 -3.93 7.11
N LEU A 90 -11.61 -4.17 5.88
CA LEU A 90 -11.28 -5.50 5.35
C LEU A 90 -9.80 -5.88 5.53
N ARG A 91 -8.92 -4.90 5.80
CA ARG A 91 -7.47 -5.12 5.92
C ARG A 91 -7.05 -5.72 7.27
N THR A 92 -7.69 -5.31 8.36
CA THR A 92 -7.20 -5.55 9.74
C THR A 92 -7.09 -7.03 10.10
N TYR A 93 -7.80 -7.91 9.37
CA TYR A 93 -7.71 -9.35 9.60
C TYR A 93 -6.46 -10.03 9.02
N VAL A 94 -5.76 -9.40 8.06
CA VAL A 94 -4.62 -10.02 7.36
C VAL A 94 -3.39 -10.17 8.27
N ASN A 95 -3.33 -9.46 9.39
CA ASN A 95 -2.12 -9.38 10.20
C ASN A 95 -2.38 -9.77 11.67
N HIS A 96 -2.66 -11.05 11.91
CA HIS A 96 -2.59 -11.63 13.26
C HIS A 96 -1.18 -11.59 13.88
N ASN A 97 -0.18 -11.19 13.08
CA ASN A 97 1.22 -11.02 13.48
C ASN A 97 1.75 -9.59 13.30
N ALA A 98 0.92 -8.60 12.93
CA ALA A 98 1.34 -7.21 13.12
C ALA A 98 1.46 -6.99 14.62
N PRO A 99 2.52 -6.34 15.12
CA PRO A 99 2.51 -5.84 16.48
C PRO A 99 1.23 -5.03 16.64
N ASP A 100 0.46 -5.40 17.65
CA ASP A 100 -0.75 -4.73 18.09
C ASP A 100 -0.51 -3.22 18.07
N ASP A 101 -1.03 -2.55 17.03
CA ASP A 101 -0.94 -1.10 16.87
C ASP A 101 -1.98 -0.47 17.80
N SER A 102 -1.88 -0.84 19.08
CA SER A 102 -2.70 -0.45 20.21
C SER A 102 -2.64 1.06 20.48
N ASP A 103 -1.73 1.78 19.82
CA ASP A 103 -1.65 3.24 19.82
C ASP A 103 -2.58 3.89 18.77
N ASN A 104 -3.17 3.12 17.85
CA ASN A 104 -4.09 3.68 16.87
C ASN A 104 -5.51 3.77 17.46
N GLN A 105 -5.81 4.90 18.11
CA GLN A 105 -7.08 5.25 18.75
C GLN A 105 -8.31 5.26 17.80
N PHE A 106 -8.12 4.89 16.53
CA PHE A 106 -9.15 4.85 15.48
C PHE A 106 -9.57 3.43 15.05
N THR A 107 -9.26 2.41 15.85
CA THR A 107 -9.65 0.99 15.63
C THR A 107 -11.16 0.74 15.85
N PHE A 108 -12.02 1.48 15.15
CA PHE A 108 -13.49 1.36 15.25
C PHE A 108 -14.10 0.27 14.35
N PHE A 109 -13.30 -0.42 13.53
CA PHE A 109 -13.82 -1.36 12.51
C PHE A 109 -13.09 -2.70 12.48
N ASN A 110 -12.63 -3.19 13.62
CA ASN A 110 -12.27 -4.60 13.71
C ASN A 110 -13.57 -5.42 13.64
N MET A 111 -13.87 -5.97 12.46
CA MET A 111 -14.79 -7.11 12.42
C MET A 111 -14.20 -8.18 13.33
N GLU A 112 -14.99 -8.75 14.24
CA GLU A 112 -14.47 -9.66 15.27
C GLU A 112 -14.22 -11.07 14.72
N ASP A 113 -14.86 -11.48 13.62
CA ASP A 113 -14.81 -12.84 13.10
C ASP A 113 -13.93 -12.99 11.82
N PRO A 114 -12.87 -13.83 11.84
CA PRO A 114 -11.99 -14.05 10.69
C PRO A 114 -12.72 -14.60 9.48
N ALA A 115 -13.69 -15.48 9.71
CA ALA A 115 -14.43 -16.14 8.65
C ALA A 115 -15.35 -15.15 7.93
N VAL A 116 -15.93 -14.21 8.67
CA VAL A 116 -16.74 -13.12 8.10
C VAL A 116 -15.88 -12.18 7.26
N ALA A 117 -14.70 -11.79 7.78
CA ALA A 117 -13.77 -10.95 7.03
C ALA A 117 -13.31 -11.62 5.73
N GLU A 118 -13.01 -12.92 5.77
CA GLU A 118 -12.66 -13.68 4.57
C GLU A 118 -13.81 -13.75 3.57
N SER A 119 -15.03 -14.06 4.04
CA SER A 119 -16.20 -14.09 3.17
C SER A 119 -16.46 -12.75 2.49
N LEU A 120 -16.30 -11.63 3.22
CA LEU A 120 -16.50 -10.30 2.66
C LEU A 120 -15.40 -9.90 1.68
N ARG A 121 -14.17 -10.39 1.84
CA ARG A 121 -13.11 -10.21 0.83
C ARG A 121 -13.44 -10.94 -0.46
N ILE A 122 -13.92 -12.17 -0.37
CA ILE A 122 -14.35 -12.94 -1.56
C ILE A 122 -15.46 -12.18 -2.30
N GLU A 123 -16.46 -11.69 -1.57
CA GLU A 123 -17.55 -10.92 -2.15
C GLU A 123 -17.07 -9.59 -2.76
N TYR A 124 -16.21 -8.85 -2.04
CA TYR A 124 -15.59 -7.62 -2.53
C TYR A 124 -14.82 -7.85 -3.83
N GLU A 125 -13.99 -8.90 -3.87
CA GLU A 125 -13.21 -9.24 -5.07
C GLU A 125 -14.10 -9.59 -6.25
N GLN A 126 -15.20 -10.29 -6.02
CA GLN A 126 -16.16 -10.61 -7.07
C GLN A 126 -16.83 -9.34 -7.63
N VAL A 127 -17.28 -8.44 -6.76
CA VAL A 127 -17.87 -7.16 -7.17
C VAL A 127 -16.85 -6.32 -7.95
N VAL A 128 -15.62 -6.23 -7.45
CA VAL A 128 -14.54 -5.47 -8.10
C VAL A 128 -14.16 -6.08 -9.44
N HIS A 129 -14.09 -7.42 -9.54
CA HIS A 129 -13.84 -8.11 -10.80
C HIS A 129 -14.86 -7.70 -11.87
N ASP A 130 -16.14 -7.69 -11.49
CA ASP A 130 -17.24 -7.41 -12.41
C ASP A 130 -17.29 -5.92 -12.81
N MET A 131 -16.77 -5.03 -11.97
CA MET A 131 -16.73 -3.58 -12.23
C MET A 131 -15.46 -3.14 -12.96
N GLU A 132 -14.28 -3.53 -12.48
CA GLU A 132 -12.98 -3.11 -12.98
C GLU A 132 -11.92 -4.21 -12.76
N PRO A 133 -11.71 -5.12 -13.73
CA PRO A 133 -10.81 -6.26 -13.56
C PRO A 133 -9.33 -5.84 -13.37
N ASP A 134 -8.92 -4.71 -13.95
CA ASP A 134 -7.57 -4.16 -13.73
C ASP A 134 -7.35 -3.71 -12.28
N TYR A 135 -8.40 -3.23 -11.60
CA TYR A 135 -8.33 -2.92 -10.17
C TYR A 135 -8.09 -4.19 -9.37
N LEU A 136 -8.85 -5.27 -9.63
CA LEU A 136 -8.65 -6.54 -8.92
C LEU A 136 -7.23 -7.08 -9.13
N ARG A 137 -6.72 -6.97 -10.35
CA ARG A 137 -5.36 -7.39 -10.68
C ARG A 137 -4.32 -6.59 -9.90
N ALA A 138 -4.42 -5.26 -9.90
CA ALA A 138 -3.56 -4.40 -9.08
C ALA A 138 -3.68 -4.68 -7.57
N LEU A 139 -4.88 -5.01 -7.09
CA LEU A 139 -5.12 -5.40 -5.71
C LEU A 139 -4.35 -6.68 -5.36
N LYS A 140 -4.40 -7.71 -6.22
CA LYS A 140 -3.77 -9.01 -5.95
C LYS A 140 -2.26 -8.98 -6.15
N GLU A 141 -1.79 -8.55 -7.32
CA GLU A 141 -0.37 -8.53 -7.67
C GLU A 141 0.41 -7.51 -6.82
N GLY A 142 -0.23 -6.38 -6.51
CA GLY A 142 0.37 -5.33 -5.71
C GLY A 142 0.55 -5.68 -4.22
N SER A 143 -0.03 -6.78 -3.73
CA SER A 143 0.06 -7.16 -2.32
C SER A 143 1.52 -7.34 -1.85
N VAL A 144 2.37 -7.93 -2.70
CA VAL A 144 3.79 -8.13 -2.43
C VAL A 144 4.52 -6.79 -2.35
N PHE A 145 4.29 -5.91 -3.32
CA PHE A 145 4.94 -4.59 -3.38
C PHE A 145 4.55 -3.71 -2.18
N ARG A 146 3.26 -3.66 -1.82
CA ARG A 146 2.78 -2.89 -0.66
C ARG A 146 3.26 -3.46 0.68
N SER A 147 3.65 -4.73 0.75
CA SER A 147 4.24 -5.30 1.96
C SER A 147 5.66 -4.78 2.24
N ALA A 148 6.36 -4.28 1.22
CA ALA A 148 7.69 -3.70 1.34
C ALA A 148 7.69 -2.22 1.76
N GLU A 149 6.52 -1.57 1.81
CA GLU A 149 6.38 -0.16 2.25
C GLU A 149 6.29 0.00 3.77
N LYS A 150 6.19 -1.10 4.52
CA LYS A 150 6.03 -1.15 5.97
C LYS A 150 7.33 -1.50 6.67
#